data_AF-A0A925R252-F1
#
_entry.id   AF-A0A925R252-F1
#
_cell.length_a   1.000
_cell.length_b   1.000
_cell.length_c   1.000
_cell.angle_alpha   90.00
_cell.angle_beta   90.00
_cell.angle_gamma   90.00
#
_symmetry.space_group_name_H-M   'P 1'
#
loop_
_entity.id
_entity.type
_entity.pdbx_description
1 polymer ?
#
loop_
_entity_poly.entity_id
_entity_poly.type
_entity_poly.pdbx_seq_one_letter_code
_entity_poly.pdbx_strand_id
1 'polypeptide(L)'
;MSVTRYSPHIRQAFRVPAQNPAMLVRIAAPWLVLALVALFIKDAPFGGAALLSMALMAVAFGGFGFFWQRFVGGEQAVILSPVGKAIRLLLWIMAYQALQGLELFSALLLGILFEGQTNVDVLVKAGQQLFQILIGCFFLMLPHFALGTKEEVRGTRLQEMVLAGGIAVGLGYVLSYLPFLFLAEIARSGFASLEQTATVEQASGMVSFVIHFLSVMIATGYFALTWIDLRASAPRLGQQAAEAEAVDEAEPAKEKRTTRLNRANKARR
;
A
#
# COMPACT_ATOMS: atom_id res chain seq x y z
N MET A 1 -14.99 0.84 -18.41
CA MET A 1 -15.57 0.30 -17.16
C MET A 1 -14.57 0.19 -16.00
N SER A 2 -13.24 0.16 -16.24
CA SER A 2 -12.23 0.01 -15.16
C SER A 2 -12.07 1.26 -14.26
N VAL A 3 -12.07 2.46 -14.84
CA VAL A 3 -11.87 3.73 -14.09
C VAL A 3 -13.02 4.02 -13.12
N THR A 4 -14.25 3.67 -13.51
CA THR A 4 -15.45 3.93 -12.70
C THR A 4 -15.52 3.06 -11.46
N ARG A 5 -14.94 1.86 -11.47
CA ARG A 5 -15.07 0.85 -10.41
C ARG A 5 -14.52 1.34 -9.06
N TYR A 6 -13.32 1.92 -9.06
CA TYR A 6 -12.65 2.35 -7.82
C TYR A 6 -12.67 3.86 -7.59
N SER A 7 -13.32 4.63 -8.48
CA SER A 7 -13.52 6.07 -8.31
C SER A 7 -14.18 6.47 -6.97
N PRO A 8 -15.16 5.71 -6.41
CA PRO A 8 -15.73 6.04 -5.11
C PRO A 8 -14.70 5.91 -3.98
N HIS A 9 -13.78 4.94 -4.07
CA HIS A 9 -12.74 4.73 -3.05
C HIS A 9 -11.72 5.86 -3.03
N ILE A 10 -11.37 6.42 -4.20
CA ILE A 10 -10.51 7.61 -4.27
C ILE A 10 -11.19 8.76 -3.52
N ARG A 11 -12.46 9.05 -3.85
CA ARG A 11 -13.23 10.12 -3.18
C ARG A 11 -13.34 9.89 -1.67
N GLN A 12 -13.56 8.65 -1.26
CA GLN A 12 -13.69 8.30 0.15
C GLN A 12 -12.36 8.42 0.88
N ALA A 13 -11.23 8.05 0.27
CA ALA A 13 -9.90 8.23 0.86
C ALA A 13 -9.62 9.69 1.23
N PHE A 14 -10.04 10.65 0.40
CA PHE A 14 -9.94 12.09 0.73
C PHE A 14 -10.91 12.56 1.82
N ARG A 15 -12.03 11.88 2.01
CA ARG A 15 -13.04 12.24 3.02
C ARG A 15 -12.76 11.69 4.40
N VAL A 16 -12.21 10.47 4.50
CA VAL A 16 -11.99 9.79 5.78
C VAL A 16 -11.16 10.62 6.77
N PRO A 17 -10.06 11.30 6.38
CA PRO A 17 -9.32 12.21 7.26
C PRO A 17 -10.20 13.32 7.86
N ALA A 18 -11.06 13.93 7.05
CA ALA A 18 -11.93 15.03 7.45
C ALA A 18 -13.11 14.56 8.33
N GLN A 19 -13.55 13.31 8.15
CA GLN A 19 -14.64 12.73 8.94
C GLN A 19 -14.20 12.29 10.34
N ASN A 20 -12.92 11.95 10.52
CA ASN A 20 -12.38 11.45 11.80
C ASN A 20 -11.08 12.16 12.21
N PRO A 21 -11.09 13.50 12.36
CA PRO A 21 -9.86 14.27 12.58
C PRO A 21 -9.18 13.90 13.91
N ALA A 22 -9.96 13.65 14.97
CA ALA A 22 -9.39 13.26 16.27
C ALA A 22 -8.64 11.92 16.20
N MET A 23 -9.17 10.97 15.44
CA MET A 23 -8.54 9.64 15.32
C MET A 23 -7.36 9.66 14.37
N LEU A 24 -7.42 10.47 13.32
CA LEU A 24 -6.28 10.79 12.47
C LEU A 24 -5.12 11.34 13.30
N VAL A 25 -5.35 12.36 14.15
CA VAL A 25 -4.28 12.95 14.98
C VAL A 25 -3.68 11.92 15.92
N ARG A 26 -4.50 11.08 16.57
CA ARG A 26 -4.01 10.01 17.46
C ARG A 26 -3.12 9.01 16.74
N ILE A 27 -3.46 8.65 15.50
CA ILE A 27 -2.65 7.73 14.69
C ILE A 27 -1.40 8.45 14.18
N ALA A 28 -1.54 9.64 13.62
CA ALA A 28 -0.46 10.37 12.93
C ALA A 28 0.60 10.93 13.88
N ALA A 29 0.21 11.44 15.06
CA ALA A 29 1.11 12.12 16.00
C ALA A 29 2.40 11.33 16.34
N PRO A 30 2.36 10.05 16.78
CA PRO A 30 3.58 9.32 17.12
C PRO A 30 4.53 9.16 15.92
N TRP A 31 3.98 8.97 14.72
CA TRP A 31 4.78 8.81 13.51
C TRP A 31 5.34 10.13 12.99
N LEU A 32 4.60 11.22 13.13
CA LEU A 32 5.08 12.56 12.83
C LEU A 32 6.24 12.94 13.74
N VAL A 33 6.15 12.66 15.05
CA VAL A 33 7.26 12.89 15.98
C VAL A 33 8.49 12.10 15.55
N LEU A 34 8.33 10.81 15.22
CA LEU A 34 9.44 9.97 14.76
C LEU A 34 10.08 10.49 13.47
N ALA A 35 9.26 10.94 12.51
CA ALA A 35 9.74 11.50 11.26
C ALA A 35 10.49 12.84 11.47
N LEU A 36 9.99 13.71 12.34
CA LEU A 36 10.68 14.94 12.71
C LEU A 36 12.04 14.65 13.34
N VAL A 37 12.10 13.68 14.26
CA VAL A 37 13.37 13.22 14.84
C VAL A 37 14.34 12.74 13.75
N ALA A 38 13.84 11.99 12.77
CA ALA A 38 14.65 11.55 11.64
C ALA A 38 15.18 12.73 10.79
N LEU A 39 14.39 13.78 10.59
CA LEU A 39 14.84 15.00 9.88
C LEU A 39 16.00 15.68 10.60
N PHE A 40 15.97 15.75 11.93
CA PHE A 40 17.05 16.39 12.70
C PHE A 40 18.30 15.50 12.82
N ILE A 41 18.14 14.18 12.85
CA ILE A 41 19.27 13.24 12.93
C ILE A 41 20.13 13.27 11.66
N LYS A 42 19.56 13.60 10.50
CA LYS A 42 20.29 13.54 9.21
C LYS A 42 21.56 14.42 9.21
N ASP A 43 21.53 15.52 9.95
CA ASP A 43 22.60 16.53 10.03
C ASP A 43 23.55 16.29 11.21
N ALA A 44 23.42 15.15 11.92
CA ALA A 44 24.24 14.84 13.07
C ALA A 44 25.69 14.46 12.66
N PRO A 45 26.71 14.87 13.42
CA PRO A 45 28.12 14.78 13.02
C PRO A 45 28.75 13.38 13.28
N PHE A 46 28.01 12.29 13.05
CA PHE A 46 28.53 10.92 13.22
C PHE A 46 28.34 10.06 11.96
N GLY A 47 29.31 9.17 11.72
CA GLY A 47 29.33 8.25 10.59
C GLY A 47 28.21 7.21 10.69
N GLY A 48 27.03 7.54 10.16
CA GLY A 48 25.83 6.71 10.24
C GLY A 48 24.52 7.51 10.38
N ALA A 49 24.61 8.82 10.62
CA ALA A 49 23.46 9.72 10.76
C ALA A 49 22.47 9.64 9.60
N ALA A 50 22.97 9.65 8.35
CA ALA A 50 22.13 9.55 7.15
C ALA A 50 21.38 8.21 7.06
N LEU A 51 22.05 7.09 7.34
CA LEU A 51 21.43 5.76 7.32
C LEU A 51 20.39 5.62 8.43
N LEU A 52 20.68 6.13 9.62
CA LEU A 52 19.74 6.12 10.74
C LEU A 52 18.52 6.99 10.45
N SER A 53 18.72 8.19 9.88
CA SER A 53 17.64 9.07 9.43
C SER A 53 16.74 8.37 8.40
N MET A 54 17.34 7.73 7.40
CA MET A 54 16.60 6.97 6.39
C MET A 54 15.79 5.82 7.03
N ALA A 55 16.38 5.08 7.97
CA ALA A 55 15.71 3.98 8.67
C ALA A 55 14.53 4.49 9.53
N LEU A 56 14.71 5.60 10.26
CA LEU A 56 13.66 6.19 11.07
C LEU A 56 12.53 6.75 10.21
N MET A 57 12.85 7.36 9.06
CA MET A 57 11.86 7.77 8.07
C MET A 57 11.06 6.59 7.53
N ALA A 58 11.75 5.50 7.19
CA ALA A 58 11.11 4.27 6.74
C ALA A 58 10.09 3.77 7.77
N VAL A 59 10.48 3.74 9.04
CA VAL A 59 9.61 3.30 10.13
C VAL A 59 8.48 4.30 10.38
N ALA A 60 8.72 5.60 10.24
CA ALA A 60 7.72 6.63 10.44
C ALA A 60 6.60 6.57 9.40
N PHE A 61 6.94 6.69 8.11
CA PHE A 61 5.95 6.61 7.02
C PHE A 61 5.38 5.18 6.89
N GLY A 62 6.24 4.19 7.06
CA GLY A 62 5.95 2.78 7.25
C GLY A 62 4.82 2.48 8.22
N GLY A 63 5.09 2.80 9.47
CA GLY A 63 4.16 2.56 10.57
C GLY A 63 2.90 3.39 10.42
N PHE A 64 3.02 4.67 10.06
CA PHE A 64 1.83 5.49 9.81
C PHE A 64 0.91 4.85 8.78
N GLY A 65 1.43 4.48 7.61
CA GLY A 65 0.64 3.85 6.55
C GLY A 65 0.00 2.55 7.00
N PHE A 66 0.72 1.68 7.71
CA PHE A 66 0.16 0.44 8.27
C PHE A 66 -1.01 0.70 9.24
N PHE A 67 -0.85 1.58 10.23
CA PHE A 67 -1.89 1.84 11.23
C PHE A 67 -3.07 2.61 10.65
N TRP A 68 -2.80 3.58 9.77
CA TRP A 68 -3.84 4.31 9.05
C TRP A 68 -4.65 3.38 8.15
N GLN A 69 -4.00 2.54 7.36
CA GLN A 69 -4.66 1.55 6.51
C GLN A 69 -5.55 0.60 7.30
N ARG A 70 -5.10 0.13 8.47
CA ARG A 70 -5.92 -0.68 9.39
C ARG A 70 -7.13 0.06 9.94
N PHE A 71 -6.97 1.34 10.26
CA PHE A 71 -8.08 2.18 10.71
C PHE A 71 -9.12 2.37 9.60
N VAL A 72 -8.69 2.78 8.40
CA VAL A 72 -9.59 2.96 7.24
C VAL A 72 -10.24 1.62 6.85
N GLY A 73 -9.50 0.53 6.96
CA GLY A 73 -9.96 -0.83 6.68
C GLY A 73 -11.02 -1.35 7.66
N GLY A 74 -11.42 -0.58 8.67
CA GLY A 74 -12.41 -0.99 9.67
C GLY A 74 -11.96 -2.16 10.56
N GLU A 75 -10.70 -2.58 10.48
CA GLU A 75 -10.16 -3.71 11.24
C GLU A 75 -9.74 -3.30 12.66
N GLN A 76 -10.72 -2.94 13.47
CA GLN A 76 -10.66 -3.19 14.91
C GLN A 76 -10.92 -4.68 15.24
N ALA A 77 -11.48 -5.46 14.29
CA ALA A 77 -12.05 -6.79 14.56
C ALA A 77 -11.08 -7.99 14.56
N VAL A 78 -9.92 -7.92 13.89
CA VAL A 78 -8.93 -9.01 13.92
C VAL A 78 -7.86 -8.68 14.97
N ILE A 79 -7.98 -9.28 16.15
CA ILE A 79 -6.98 -9.15 17.22
C ILE A 79 -5.75 -9.97 16.82
N LEU A 80 -4.83 -9.33 16.09
CA LEU A 80 -3.49 -9.87 15.88
C LEU A 80 -2.73 -9.90 17.21
N SER A 81 -1.99 -10.97 17.47
CA SER A 81 -1.04 -11.00 18.59
C SER A 81 0.00 -9.89 18.43
N PRO A 82 0.61 -9.37 19.52
CA PRO A 82 1.64 -8.33 19.43
C PRO A 82 2.78 -8.70 18.47
N VAL A 83 3.24 -9.96 18.52
CA VAL A 83 4.28 -10.49 17.62
C VAL A 83 3.80 -10.52 16.17
N GLY A 84 2.56 -10.95 15.92
CA GLY A 84 1.98 -10.96 14.57
C GLY A 84 1.83 -9.55 13.98
N LYS A 85 1.48 -8.56 14.81
CA LYS A 85 1.45 -7.14 14.41
C LYS A 85 2.84 -6.65 14.04
N ALA A 86 3.84 -6.93 14.87
CA ALA A 86 5.22 -6.50 14.65
C ALA A 86 5.79 -7.04 13.33
N ILE A 87 5.61 -8.33 13.05
CA ILE A 87 6.09 -8.95 11.79
C ILE A 87 5.42 -8.31 10.58
N ARG A 88 4.10 -8.10 10.62
CA ARG A 88 3.36 -7.49 9.50
C ARG A 88 3.73 -6.02 9.29
N LEU A 89 3.93 -5.29 10.38
CA LEU A 89 4.45 -3.93 10.34
C LEU A 89 5.81 -3.87 9.65
N LEU A 90 6.74 -4.76 10.02
CA LEU A 90 8.06 -4.86 9.39
C LEU A 90 7.97 -5.18 7.89
N LEU A 91 7.14 -6.16 7.51
CA LEU A 91 6.89 -6.49 6.12
C LEU A 91 6.32 -5.31 5.34
N TRP A 92 5.40 -4.56 5.95
CA TRP A 92 4.83 -3.36 5.35
C TRP A 92 5.89 -2.27 5.15
N ILE A 93 6.72 -2.00 6.17
CA ILE A 93 7.83 -1.03 6.09
C ILE A 93 8.78 -1.42 4.96
N MET A 94 9.16 -2.69 4.86
CA MET A 94 10.03 -3.17 3.79
C MET A 94 9.39 -3.05 2.40
N ALA A 95 8.11 -3.40 2.27
CA ALA A 95 7.39 -3.27 1.01
C ALA A 95 7.26 -1.80 0.57
N TYR A 96 6.99 -0.89 1.52
CA TYR A 96 6.97 0.55 1.27
C TYR A 96 8.34 1.09 0.87
N GLN A 97 9.43 0.63 1.48
CA GLN A 97 10.78 1.05 1.09
C GLN A 97 11.20 0.51 -0.26
N ALA A 98 10.89 -0.75 -0.56
CA ALA A 98 11.12 -1.33 -1.88
C ALA A 98 10.39 -0.51 -2.96
N LEU A 99 9.17 -0.07 -2.64
CA LEU A 99 8.40 0.80 -3.52
C LEU A 99 9.09 2.16 -3.73
N GLN A 100 9.42 2.87 -2.65
CA GLN A 100 10.08 4.17 -2.75
C GLN A 100 11.39 4.06 -3.55
N GLY A 101 12.13 2.97 -3.36
CA GLY A 101 13.31 2.64 -4.15
C GLY A 101 13.01 2.43 -5.64
N LEU A 102 11.93 1.74 -6.00
CA LEU A 102 11.50 1.55 -7.39
C LEU A 102 11.06 2.88 -8.04
N GLU A 103 10.32 3.71 -7.33
CA GLU A 103 9.91 5.04 -7.81
C GLU A 103 11.13 5.93 -8.06
N LEU A 104 12.06 5.97 -7.11
CA LEU A 104 13.32 6.72 -7.25
C LEU A 104 14.20 6.18 -8.38
N PHE A 105 14.34 4.86 -8.47
CA PHE A 105 15.11 4.21 -9.54
C PHE A 105 14.54 4.57 -10.92
N SER A 106 13.21 4.55 -11.08
CA SER A 106 12.57 4.94 -12.34
C SER A 106 12.84 6.41 -12.68
N ALA A 107 12.87 7.30 -11.69
CA ALA A 107 13.26 8.69 -11.86
C ALA A 107 14.66 8.83 -12.46
N LEU A 108 15.63 8.16 -11.83
CA LEU A 108 17.04 8.25 -12.16
C LEU A 108 17.31 7.64 -13.53
N LEU A 109 16.77 6.45 -13.79
CA LEU A 109 16.93 5.75 -15.06
C LEU A 109 16.40 6.59 -16.23
N LEU A 110 15.18 7.14 -16.09
CA LEU A 110 14.56 7.96 -17.13
C LEU A 110 15.26 9.32 -17.27
N GLY A 111 15.77 9.89 -16.18
CA GLY A 111 16.54 11.13 -16.20
C GLY A 111 17.82 11.00 -17.01
N ILE A 112 18.55 9.88 -16.83
CA ILE A 112 19.74 9.56 -17.63
C ILE A 112 19.34 9.27 -19.09
N LEU A 113 18.26 8.51 -19.32
CA LEU A 113 17.83 8.11 -20.66
C LEU A 113 17.41 9.30 -21.53
N PHE A 114 16.80 10.32 -20.93
CA PHE A 114 16.31 11.51 -21.63
C PHE A 114 17.21 12.74 -21.46
N GLU A 115 18.44 12.54 -20.96
CA GLU A 115 19.39 13.62 -20.76
C GLU A 115 19.60 14.44 -22.05
N GLY A 116 19.57 15.78 -21.93
CA GLY A 116 19.74 16.70 -23.06
C GLY A 116 18.48 17.01 -23.88
N GLN A 117 17.30 16.45 -23.56
CA GLN A 117 16.05 16.84 -24.21
C GLN A 117 15.41 18.09 -23.58
N THR A 118 14.68 18.89 -24.36
CA THR A 118 14.03 20.12 -23.87
C THR A 118 12.87 19.89 -22.89
N ASN A 119 12.40 18.66 -22.73
CA ASN A 119 11.27 18.30 -21.85
C ASN A 119 11.59 17.13 -20.89
N VAL A 120 12.86 16.96 -20.48
CA VAL A 120 13.28 15.83 -19.62
C VAL A 120 12.37 15.67 -18.40
N ASP A 121 12.12 16.75 -17.65
CA ASP A 121 11.32 16.70 -16.42
C ASP A 121 9.90 16.18 -16.64
N VAL A 122 9.28 16.54 -17.76
CA VAL A 122 7.93 16.08 -18.12
C VAL A 122 7.95 14.61 -18.51
N LEU A 123 8.95 14.19 -19.30
CA LEU A 123 9.12 12.80 -19.73
C LEU A 123 9.44 11.87 -18.57
N VAL A 124 10.29 12.31 -17.64
CA VAL A 124 10.62 11.57 -16.41
C VAL A 124 9.37 11.42 -15.55
N LYS A 125 8.61 12.49 -15.30
CA LYS A 125 7.37 12.43 -14.52
C LYS A 125 6.33 11.53 -15.19
N ALA A 126 6.13 11.65 -16.51
CA ALA A 126 5.19 10.79 -17.24
C ALA A 126 5.60 9.31 -17.19
N GLY A 127 6.90 9.02 -17.36
CA GLY A 127 7.43 7.66 -17.26
C GLY A 127 7.33 7.10 -15.84
N GLN A 128 7.58 7.89 -14.80
CA GLN A 128 7.33 7.50 -13.42
C GLN A 128 5.87 7.11 -13.19
N GLN A 129 4.91 7.90 -13.69
CA GLN A 129 3.49 7.56 -13.58
C GLN A 129 3.15 6.26 -14.31
N LEU A 130 3.76 5.98 -15.46
CA LEU A 130 3.61 4.70 -16.17
C LEU A 130 4.16 3.54 -15.33
N PHE A 131 5.33 3.69 -14.71
CA PHE A 131 5.88 2.71 -13.78
C PHE A 131 4.97 2.51 -12.55
N GLN A 132 4.39 3.57 -12.00
CA GLN A 132 3.43 3.49 -10.90
C GLN A 132 2.15 2.73 -11.28
N ILE A 133 1.67 2.84 -12.52
CA ILE A 133 0.54 2.03 -13.02
C ILE A 133 0.91 0.54 -13.08
N LEU A 134 2.10 0.22 -13.62
CA LEU A 134 2.58 -1.16 -13.76
C LEU A 134 2.84 -1.81 -12.41
N ILE A 135 3.44 -1.06 -11.47
CA ILE A 135 3.71 -1.50 -10.12
C ILE A 135 2.43 -1.49 -9.28
N GLY A 136 1.41 -0.70 -9.64
CA GLY A 136 0.09 -0.62 -9.00
C GLY A 136 -0.57 -1.97 -8.67
N CYS A 137 -0.33 -2.99 -9.49
CA CYS A 137 -0.73 -4.38 -9.23
C CYS A 137 -0.03 -4.99 -8.00
N PHE A 138 1.27 -4.72 -7.81
CA PHE A 138 2.04 -5.12 -6.63
C PHE A 138 1.53 -4.46 -5.35
N PHE A 139 0.95 -3.27 -5.43
CA PHE A 139 0.43 -2.56 -4.26
C PHE A 139 -0.79 -3.21 -3.63
N LEU A 140 -1.49 -4.10 -4.34
CA LEU A 140 -2.54 -4.93 -3.75
C LEU A 140 -1.99 -5.86 -2.65
N MET A 141 -0.67 -6.07 -2.59
CA MET A 141 -0.04 -6.78 -1.48
C MET A 141 0.03 -5.96 -0.19
N LEU A 142 0.06 -4.61 -0.26
CA LEU A 142 0.15 -3.78 0.94
C LEU A 142 -1.08 -3.95 1.85
N PRO A 143 -2.33 -3.86 1.34
CA PRO A 143 -3.50 -4.26 2.11
C PRO A 143 -3.49 -5.70 2.55
N HIS A 144 -2.99 -6.63 1.73
CA HIS A 144 -2.91 -8.03 2.13
C HIS A 144 -2.05 -8.21 3.38
N PHE A 145 -0.89 -7.55 3.48
CA PHE A 145 -0.05 -7.61 4.67
C PHE A 145 -0.66 -6.88 5.86
N ALA A 146 -1.29 -5.72 5.62
CA ALA A 146 -1.85 -4.89 6.69
C ALA A 146 -3.18 -5.43 7.25
N LEU A 147 -4.04 -5.98 6.40
CA LEU A 147 -5.45 -6.35 6.66
C LEU A 147 -5.74 -7.84 6.48
N GLY A 148 -4.87 -8.63 5.84
CA GLY A 148 -5.18 -10.03 5.53
C GLY A 148 -5.30 -10.92 6.76
N THR A 149 -6.14 -11.95 6.74
CA THR A 149 -6.19 -12.97 7.81
C THR A 149 -5.22 -14.13 7.55
N LYS A 150 -4.93 -14.98 8.55
CA LYS A 150 -4.08 -16.18 8.34
C LYS A 150 -4.63 -17.13 7.27
N GLU A 151 -5.96 -17.16 7.09
CA GLU A 151 -6.63 -18.02 6.11
C GLU A 151 -6.50 -17.48 4.67
N GLU A 152 -6.34 -16.16 4.52
CA GLU A 152 -6.13 -15.49 3.24
C GLU A 152 -4.71 -15.61 2.70
N VAL A 153 -3.78 -16.15 3.51
CA VAL A 153 -2.36 -16.37 3.14
C VAL A 153 -2.20 -17.52 2.14
N ARG A 154 -3.26 -18.29 1.82
CA ARG A 154 -3.20 -19.29 0.73
C ARG A 154 -3.13 -18.56 -0.62
N GLY A 155 -2.01 -18.75 -1.34
CA GLY A 155 -1.53 -17.88 -2.41
C GLY A 155 -2.43 -17.67 -3.63
N THR A 156 -3.44 -18.51 -3.88
CA THR A 156 -4.35 -18.36 -5.03
C THR A 156 -5.25 -17.14 -4.91
N ARG A 157 -5.71 -16.79 -3.71
CA ARG A 157 -6.67 -15.70 -3.51
C ARG A 157 -6.06 -14.32 -3.76
N LEU A 158 -4.78 -14.13 -3.41
CA LEU A 158 -4.05 -12.89 -3.67
C LEU A 158 -3.81 -12.69 -5.17
N GLN A 159 -3.44 -13.76 -5.89
CA GLN A 159 -3.26 -13.73 -7.34
C GLN A 159 -4.57 -13.39 -8.06
N GLU A 160 -5.69 -14.00 -7.65
CA GLU A 160 -7.02 -13.68 -8.18
C GLU A 160 -7.41 -12.21 -7.95
N MET A 161 -7.12 -11.67 -6.76
CA MET A 161 -7.38 -10.26 -6.47
C MET A 161 -6.49 -9.32 -7.29
N VAL A 162 -5.22 -9.68 -7.50
CA VAL A 162 -4.30 -8.93 -8.37
C VAL A 162 -4.80 -8.94 -9.82
N LEU A 163 -5.30 -10.06 -10.32
CA LEU A 163 -5.89 -10.15 -11.65
C LEU A 163 -7.21 -9.36 -11.75
N ALA A 164 -8.05 -9.40 -10.72
CA ALA A 164 -9.34 -8.71 -10.71
C ALA A 164 -9.24 -7.19 -10.52
N GLY A 165 -8.16 -6.71 -9.91
CA GLY A 165 -7.95 -5.31 -9.55
C GLY A 165 -6.83 -4.59 -10.31
N GLY A 166 -5.84 -5.32 -10.83
CA GLY A 166 -4.51 -4.83 -11.20
C GLY A 166 -4.43 -3.43 -11.81
N ILE A 167 -4.67 -3.30 -13.11
CA ILE A 167 -4.48 -2.02 -13.84
C ILE A 167 -5.42 -0.93 -13.31
N ALA A 168 -6.64 -1.28 -12.91
CA ALA A 168 -7.61 -0.32 -12.38
C ALA A 168 -7.18 0.24 -11.02
N VAL A 169 -6.52 -0.59 -10.19
CA VAL A 169 -5.94 -0.20 -8.91
C VAL A 169 -4.71 0.68 -9.12
N GLY A 170 -3.83 0.31 -10.06
CA GLY A 170 -2.67 1.13 -10.41
C GLY A 170 -3.05 2.50 -10.96
N LEU A 171 -4.09 2.56 -11.80
CA LEU A 171 -4.64 3.84 -12.26
C LEU A 171 -5.22 4.65 -11.10
N GLY A 172 -5.93 4.01 -10.17
CA GLY A 172 -6.47 4.69 -8.99
C GLY A 172 -5.37 5.22 -8.06
N TYR A 173 -4.24 4.52 -7.92
CA TYR A 173 -3.06 4.99 -7.21
C TYR A 173 -2.52 6.29 -7.84
N VAL A 174 -2.28 6.29 -9.15
CA VAL A 174 -1.84 7.48 -9.89
C VAL A 174 -2.82 8.64 -9.74
N LEU A 175 -4.12 8.39 -9.91
CA LEU A 175 -5.15 9.43 -9.76
C LEU A 175 -5.22 9.98 -8.32
N SER A 176 -4.98 9.15 -7.31
CA SER A 176 -4.92 9.58 -5.91
C SER A 176 -3.66 10.38 -5.59
N TYR A 177 -2.56 10.14 -6.31
CA TYR A 177 -1.27 10.78 -6.13
C TYR A 177 -1.15 12.12 -6.88
N LEU A 178 -1.81 12.25 -8.03
CA LEU A 178 -1.75 13.41 -8.93
C LEU A 178 -1.92 14.79 -8.24
N PRO A 179 -2.89 14.97 -7.32
CA PRO A 179 -3.03 16.25 -6.59
C PRO A 179 -1.79 16.61 -5.77
N PHE A 180 -1.11 15.63 -5.20
CA PHE A 180 0.11 15.84 -4.41
C PHE A 180 1.31 16.16 -5.29
N LEU A 181 1.40 15.54 -6.47
CA LEU A 181 2.40 15.90 -7.47
C LEU A 181 2.23 17.35 -7.93
N PHE A 182 0.98 17.78 -8.17
CA PHE A 182 0.68 19.17 -8.51
C PHE A 182 1.02 20.15 -7.39
N LEU A 183 0.65 19.82 -6.14
CA LEU A 183 1.01 20.62 -4.97
C LEU A 183 2.53 20.70 -4.76
N ALA A 184 3.25 19.59 -4.94
CA ALA A 184 4.71 19.55 -4.84
C ALA A 184 5.35 20.45 -5.90
N GLU A 185 4.83 20.44 -7.13
CA GLU A 185 5.34 21.28 -8.20
C GLU A 185 5.08 22.77 -7.96
N ILE A 186 3.88 23.12 -7.50
CA ILE A 186 3.55 24.50 -7.09
C ILE A 186 4.50 24.94 -5.97
N ALA A 187 4.64 24.13 -4.92
CA ALA A 187 5.51 24.45 -3.81
C ALA A 187 6.97 24.64 -4.29
N ARG A 188 7.48 23.72 -5.10
CA ARG A 188 8.83 23.80 -5.68
C ARG A 188 9.04 25.08 -6.47
N SER A 189 8.11 25.42 -7.36
CA SER A 189 8.18 26.66 -8.16
C SER A 189 8.10 27.92 -7.30
N GLY A 190 7.25 27.90 -6.27
CA GLY A 190 7.14 29.00 -5.30
C GLY A 190 8.44 29.21 -4.53
N PHE A 191 9.05 28.16 -4.00
CA PHE A 191 10.32 28.27 -3.28
C PHE A 191 11.51 28.60 -4.20
N ALA A 192 11.50 28.16 -5.45
CA ALA A 192 12.53 28.49 -6.42
C ALA A 192 12.56 30.00 -6.77
N SER A 193 11.43 30.70 -6.62
CA SER A 193 11.34 32.15 -6.84
C SER A 193 11.89 32.99 -5.68
N LEU A 194 12.20 32.37 -4.55
CA LEU A 194 12.73 33.03 -3.36
C LEU A 194 14.26 32.95 -3.31
N GLU A 195 14.87 33.93 -2.67
CA GLU A 195 16.30 33.89 -2.35
C GLU A 195 16.60 32.71 -1.44
N GLN A 196 17.53 31.84 -1.87
CA GLN A 196 17.85 30.62 -1.15
C GLN A 196 18.66 30.95 0.10
N THR A 197 17.96 30.93 1.23
CA THR A 197 18.49 31.08 2.57
C THR A 197 18.24 29.78 3.35
N ALA A 198 18.99 29.55 4.42
CA ALA A 198 18.79 28.37 5.27
C ALA A 198 17.34 28.20 5.77
N THR A 199 16.64 29.32 6.02
CA THR A 199 15.23 29.34 6.40
C THR A 199 14.29 28.92 5.26
N VAL A 200 14.57 29.36 4.02
CA VAL A 200 13.81 28.96 2.82
C VAL A 200 14.02 27.47 2.51
N GLU A 201 15.25 26.96 2.64
CA GLU A 201 15.56 25.54 2.49
C GLU A 201 14.82 24.70 3.54
N GLN A 202 14.82 25.12 4.80
CA GLN A 202 14.10 24.43 5.86
C GLN A 202 12.59 24.43 5.61
N ALA A 203 12.02 25.58 5.23
CA ALA A 203 10.60 25.71 4.93
C ALA A 203 10.18 24.83 3.73
N SER A 204 10.96 24.83 2.65
CA SER A 204 10.70 23.99 1.48
C SER A 204 10.78 22.50 1.79
N GLY A 205 11.73 22.11 2.65
CA GLY A 205 11.84 20.75 3.18
C GLY A 205 10.62 20.35 4.01
N MET A 206 10.14 21.22 4.89
CA MET A 206 8.94 20.97 5.71
C MET A 206 7.67 20.88 4.86
N VAL A 207 7.51 21.74 3.85
CA VAL A 207 6.35 21.68 2.94
C VAL A 207 6.37 20.39 2.13
N SER A 208 7.53 20.02 1.57
CA SER A 208 7.68 18.76 0.82
C SER A 208 7.38 17.55 1.71
N PHE A 209 7.84 17.59 2.96
CA PHE A 209 7.54 16.57 3.97
C PHE A 209 6.04 16.42 4.22
N VAL A 210 5.32 17.54 4.42
CA VAL A 210 3.87 17.53 4.66
C VAL A 210 3.12 17.00 3.43
N ILE A 211 3.49 17.43 2.22
CA ILE A 211 2.86 16.95 0.99
C ILE A 211 3.04 15.43 0.85
N HIS A 212 4.24 14.92 1.13
CA HIS A 212 4.51 13.49 1.09
C HIS A 212 3.72 12.71 2.15
N PHE A 213 3.63 13.24 3.37
CA PHE A 213 2.84 12.61 4.42
C PHE A 213 1.35 12.50 4.05
N LEU A 214 0.80 13.56 3.46
CA LEU A 214 -0.58 13.56 2.96
C LEU A 214 -0.78 12.58 1.80
N SER A 215 0.19 12.46 0.89
CA SER A 215 0.13 11.52 -0.22
C SER A 215 0.08 10.07 0.28
N VAL A 216 0.94 9.72 1.25
CA VAL A 216 0.94 8.40 1.91
C VAL A 216 -0.40 8.14 2.60
N MET A 217 -0.95 9.11 3.33
CA MET A 217 -2.26 8.98 3.99
C MET A 217 -3.37 8.64 2.99
N ILE A 218 -3.45 9.36 1.88
CA ILE A 218 -4.51 9.15 0.89
C ILE A 218 -4.30 7.84 0.14
N ALA A 219 -3.07 7.55 -0.32
CA ALA A 219 -2.78 6.31 -1.05
C ALA A 219 -3.09 5.07 -0.22
N THR A 220 -2.65 5.03 1.04
CA THR A 220 -2.88 3.89 1.93
C THR A 220 -4.35 3.73 2.31
N GLY A 221 -5.10 4.83 2.46
CA GLY A 221 -6.55 4.80 2.63
C GLY A 221 -7.28 4.26 1.38
N TYR A 222 -6.87 4.70 0.19
CA TYR A 222 -7.39 4.20 -1.09
C TYR A 222 -7.17 2.69 -1.22
N PHE A 223 -5.96 2.21 -0.94
CA PHE A 223 -5.64 0.78 -0.99
C PHE A 223 -6.43 -0.02 0.06
N ALA A 224 -6.68 0.53 1.25
CA ALA A 224 -7.52 -0.11 2.27
C ALA A 224 -8.95 -0.37 1.77
N LEU A 225 -9.59 0.66 1.22
CA LEU A 225 -10.97 0.61 0.74
C LEU A 225 -11.10 -0.32 -0.46
N THR A 226 -10.15 -0.23 -1.39
CA THR A 226 -10.12 -1.08 -2.59
C THR A 226 -9.92 -2.55 -2.23
N TRP A 227 -9.11 -2.83 -1.20
CA TRP A 227 -8.94 -4.19 -0.69
C TRP A 227 -10.21 -4.77 -0.08
N ILE A 228 -10.95 -3.98 0.71
CA ILE A 228 -12.23 -4.43 1.28
C ILE A 228 -13.21 -4.80 0.16
N ASP A 229 -13.32 -3.96 -0.87
CA ASP A 229 -14.20 -4.21 -2.01
C ASP A 229 -13.78 -5.46 -2.81
N LEU A 230 -12.47 -5.60 -3.08
CA LEU A 230 -11.91 -6.78 -3.73
C LEU A 230 -12.15 -8.05 -2.92
N ARG A 231 -12.00 -8.00 -1.58
CA ARG A 231 -12.26 -9.12 -0.69
C ARG A 231 -13.72 -9.57 -0.73
N ALA A 232 -14.64 -8.61 -0.78
CA ALA A 232 -16.08 -8.88 -0.91
C ALA A 232 -16.45 -9.41 -2.31
N SER A 233 -15.76 -8.94 -3.36
CA SER A 233 -16.04 -9.26 -4.76
C SER A 233 -15.35 -10.54 -5.26
N ALA A 234 -14.24 -10.97 -4.65
CA ALA A 234 -13.41 -12.08 -5.07
C ALA A 234 -13.93 -13.52 -4.85
N PRO A 235 -15.09 -13.85 -4.23
CA PRO A 235 -15.49 -15.25 -4.10
C PRO A 235 -15.80 -16.00 -5.41
N ARG A 236 -15.77 -15.37 -6.60
CA ARG A 236 -16.40 -15.94 -7.81
C ARG A 236 -15.49 -16.63 -8.82
N LEU A 237 -14.16 -16.56 -8.68
CA LEU A 237 -13.25 -17.17 -9.67
C LEU A 237 -12.97 -18.66 -9.41
N GLY A 238 -12.93 -19.09 -8.14
CA GLY A 238 -12.75 -20.50 -7.77
C GLY A 238 -14.04 -21.27 -7.49
N GLN A 239 -15.13 -20.57 -7.12
CA GLN A 239 -16.38 -21.21 -6.72
C GLN A 239 -17.19 -21.70 -7.92
N GLN A 240 -17.06 -21.05 -9.09
CA GLN A 240 -17.67 -21.56 -10.33
C GLN A 240 -17.00 -22.84 -10.86
N ALA A 241 -15.70 -23.05 -10.59
CA ALA A 241 -15.03 -24.30 -10.95
C ALA A 241 -15.46 -25.44 -10.00
N ALA A 242 -15.56 -25.17 -8.70
CA ALA A 242 -16.02 -26.15 -7.72
C ALA A 242 -17.53 -26.42 -7.79
N GLU A 243 -18.36 -25.45 -8.17
CA GLU A 243 -19.80 -25.64 -8.41
C GLU A 243 -20.08 -26.27 -9.78
N ALA A 244 -19.23 -26.07 -10.79
CA ALA A 244 -19.33 -26.82 -12.05
C ALA A 244 -18.92 -28.29 -11.88
N GLU A 245 -17.88 -28.60 -11.09
CA GLU A 245 -17.52 -29.98 -10.76
C GLU A 245 -18.50 -30.63 -9.76
N ALA A 246 -19.07 -29.87 -8.81
CA ALA A 246 -20.04 -30.40 -7.84
C ALA A 246 -21.47 -30.59 -8.41
N VAL A 247 -21.79 -30.02 -9.57
CA VAL A 247 -23.06 -30.27 -10.27
C VAL A 247 -22.96 -31.49 -11.20
N ASP A 248 -21.77 -31.86 -11.67
CA ASP A 248 -21.55 -33.07 -12.49
C ASP A 248 -21.14 -34.32 -11.67
N GLU A 249 -20.67 -34.19 -10.42
CA GLU A 249 -20.42 -35.33 -9.52
C GLU A 249 -21.38 -35.39 -8.33
N ALA A 250 -22.69 -35.47 -8.60
CA ALA A 250 -23.64 -36.03 -7.65
C ALA A 250 -23.62 -37.58 -7.68
N GLU A 251 -22.44 -38.19 -7.54
CA GLU A 251 -22.31 -39.62 -7.18
C GLU A 251 -22.43 -39.77 -5.65
N PRO A 252 -23.10 -40.83 -5.14
CA PRO A 252 -23.28 -41.00 -3.71
C PRO A 252 -21.92 -41.20 -3.01
N ALA A 253 -21.71 -40.44 -1.94
CA ALA A 253 -20.47 -40.37 -1.18
C ALA A 253 -19.83 -41.76 -0.92
N LYS A 254 -18.66 -42.00 -1.52
CA LYS A 254 -17.84 -43.18 -1.23
C LYS A 254 -17.40 -43.14 0.24
N GLU A 255 -17.92 -44.12 1.00
CA GLU A 255 -17.64 -44.35 2.40
C GLU A 255 -16.12 -44.40 2.67
N LYS A 256 -15.62 -43.58 3.62
CA LYS A 256 -14.18 -43.47 3.93
C LYS A 256 -13.57 -44.85 4.22
N ARG A 257 -12.35 -45.08 3.72
CA ARG A 257 -11.60 -46.36 3.84
C ARG A 257 -11.44 -46.86 5.28
N THR A 258 -11.39 -45.94 6.24
CA THR A 258 -11.28 -46.22 7.68
C THR A 258 -12.55 -46.89 8.25
N THR A 259 -13.73 -46.50 7.76
CA THR A 259 -15.02 -47.11 8.14
C THR A 259 -15.20 -48.51 7.53
N ARG A 260 -14.71 -48.75 6.30
CA ARG A 260 -14.75 -50.07 5.65
C ARG A 260 -13.90 -51.13 6.37
N LEU A 261 -12.70 -50.76 6.84
CA LEU A 261 -11.80 -51.67 7.57
C LEU A 261 -12.36 -52.08 8.94
N ASN A 262 -13.01 -51.17 9.66
CA ASN A 262 -13.61 -51.48 10.96
C ASN A 262 -14.86 -52.36 10.84
N ARG A 263 -15.65 -52.22 9.76
CA ARG A 263 -16.78 -53.13 9.48
C ARG A 263 -16.31 -54.54 9.14
N ALA A 264 -15.26 -54.67 8.33
CA ALA A 264 -14.69 -55.97 7.97
C ALA A 264 -14.07 -56.72 9.18
N ASN A 265 -13.44 -56.00 10.11
CA ASN A 265 -12.89 -56.61 11.33
C ASN A 265 -13.96 -56.98 12.37
N LYS A 266 -15.09 -56.27 12.40
CA LYS A 266 -16.20 -56.58 13.31
C LYS A 266 -17.05 -57.77 12.86
N ALA A 267 -17.05 -58.08 11.56
CA ALA A 267 -17.74 -59.25 11.00
C ALA A 267 -16.92 -60.57 11.09
N ARG A 268 -15.66 -60.49 11.55
CA ARG A 268 -14.75 -61.65 11.73
C ARG A 268 -14.55 -62.07 13.19
N ARG A 269 -15.29 -61.48 14.13
CA ARG A 269 -15.40 -61.92 15.54
C ARG A 269 -16.83 -62.32 15.81
#